data_AF-A0A6L6TBP3-F1
#
_entry.id   AF-A0A6L6TBP3-F1
#
_cell.length_a   1.000
_cell.length_b   1.000
_cell.length_c   1.000
_cell.angle_alpha   90.00
_cell.angle_beta   90.00
_cell.angle_gamma   90.00
#
_symmetry.space_group_name_H-M   'P 1'
#
loop_
_entity.id
_entity.type
_entity.pdbx_description
1 polymer ?
#
loop_
_entity_poly.entity_id
_entity_poly.type
_entity_poly.pdbx_seq_one_letter_code
_entity_poly.pdbx_strand_id
1 'polypeptide(L)'
;MSRPTLAPAVIGRSPGLTPSTPRFSFAHCIQSLRRAPPCAPCVLVRSKNRYLPTPPVIVDKENSMKRRDALRSMGALFAAAGLAKVGAVELKSVPPATGLTREMLPSPVMSGGQGNVFKGQTRATLTAVFDRLIPHDELGPSASEAGCVDFLDAQMNGPYGESKDLYLDQPLRADESQLMGLTISLRTRRDYTLAGLEFIDRHARARHSKAFAELGGEQMDTVLSDLEAGKLDWEGKGSSNRLFEFLLMSVREGYFSDPLYGGNRGMAGWKLVGFPGARYDYRQYIDRRGQDLGLEPISLIPVS
;
A
#
# COMPACT_ATOMS: atom_id res chain seq x y z
N MET A 1 77.55 -19.73 27.60
CA MET A 1 76.80 -21.00 27.75
C MET A 1 75.37 -20.72 27.32
N SER A 2 75.09 -20.78 26.02
CA SER A 2 74.56 -21.95 25.29
C SER A 2 73.06 -22.19 25.53
N ARG A 3 72.27 -21.94 24.47
CA ARG A 3 70.92 -22.46 24.14
C ARG A 3 70.80 -23.98 24.39
N PRO A 4 69.60 -24.63 24.47
CA PRO A 4 68.44 -24.60 23.53
C PRO A 4 67.04 -24.69 24.24
N THR A 5 65.83 -24.74 23.63
CA THR A 5 65.28 -25.53 22.49
C THR A 5 63.89 -24.98 22.06
N LEU A 6 63.48 -25.25 20.81
CA LEU A 6 62.28 -24.79 20.07
C LEU A 6 60.99 -25.63 20.27
N ALA A 7 59.83 -24.93 20.27
CA ALA A 7 58.52 -25.16 19.58
C ALA A 7 57.63 -26.41 19.92
N PRO A 8 56.27 -26.43 19.64
CA PRO A 8 55.50 -25.59 18.70
C PRO A 8 54.12 -25.04 19.21
N ALA A 9 53.42 -24.38 18.27
CA ALA A 9 52.28 -23.47 18.38
C ALA A 9 50.89 -24.11 18.64
N VAL A 10 49.97 -23.32 19.22
CA VAL A 10 48.52 -23.34 18.89
C VAL A 10 47.96 -21.91 18.98
N ILE A 11 47.26 -21.51 17.92
CA ILE A 11 46.56 -20.24 17.72
C ILE A 11 45.21 -20.27 18.46
N GLY A 12 44.89 -19.24 19.25
CA GLY A 12 43.60 -19.08 19.93
C GLY A 12 43.19 -17.61 19.99
N ARG A 13 41.97 -17.33 19.50
CA ARG A 13 41.37 -16.02 19.21
C ARG A 13 41.10 -15.15 20.45
N SER A 14 41.24 -13.83 20.27
CA SER A 14 40.69 -12.76 21.13
C SER A 14 39.34 -12.22 20.59
N PRO A 15 38.58 -11.46 21.41
CA PRO A 15 37.12 -11.63 21.55
C PRO A 15 36.25 -10.50 20.97
N GLY A 16 34.94 -10.77 20.91
CA GLY A 16 33.90 -9.81 21.32
C GLY A 16 33.41 -8.79 20.29
N LEU A 17 32.56 -9.23 19.36
CA LEU A 17 31.64 -8.33 18.64
C LEU A 17 30.38 -8.13 19.47
N THR A 18 30.17 -6.90 19.95
CA THR A 18 28.87 -6.42 20.46
C THR A 18 27.86 -6.34 19.32
N PRO A 19 26.59 -6.74 19.50
CA PRO A 19 25.58 -6.64 18.46
C PRO A 19 25.10 -5.19 18.33
N SER A 20 25.44 -4.53 17.23
CA SER A 20 24.85 -3.25 16.85
C SER A 20 23.39 -3.46 16.47
N THR A 21 22.48 -2.77 17.16
CA THR A 21 21.07 -2.64 16.80
C THR A 21 20.95 -2.12 15.37
N PRO A 22 20.15 -2.75 14.48
CA PRO A 22 19.97 -2.24 13.13
C PRO A 22 19.17 -0.93 13.21
N ARG A 23 19.82 0.19 12.89
CA ARG A 23 19.13 1.46 12.65
C ARG A 23 18.32 1.28 11.36
N PHE A 24 16.99 1.39 11.46
CA PHE A 24 16.11 1.55 10.31
C PHE A 24 16.42 2.89 9.64
N SER A 25 17.42 2.92 8.77
CA SER A 25 17.67 4.05 7.90
C SER A 25 17.21 3.67 6.50
N PHE A 26 16.08 4.24 6.10
CA PHE A 26 15.55 4.15 4.75
C PHE A 26 16.61 4.52 3.69
N ALA A 27 17.54 5.42 4.05
CA ALA A 27 18.71 5.80 3.24
C ALA A 27 19.59 4.60 2.85
N HIS A 28 19.84 3.66 3.78
CA HIS A 28 20.69 2.49 3.48
C HIS A 28 20.05 1.56 2.43
N CYS A 29 18.72 1.47 2.44
CA CYS A 29 17.96 0.69 1.46
C CYS A 29 18.01 1.34 0.06
N ILE A 30 17.81 2.66 -0.04
CA ILE A 30 17.86 3.38 -1.32
C ILE A 30 19.28 3.44 -1.90
N GLN A 31 20.30 3.63 -1.06
CA GLN A 31 21.69 3.67 -1.51
C GLN A 31 22.15 2.28 -2.02
N SER A 32 21.58 1.19 -1.48
CA SER A 32 21.76 -0.16 -2.00
C SER A 32 21.08 -0.37 -3.37
N LEU A 33 19.93 0.26 -3.62
CA LEU A 33 19.24 0.19 -4.92
C LEU A 33 20.02 0.91 -6.04
N ARG A 34 20.71 2.01 -5.74
CA ARG A 34 21.60 2.70 -6.71
C ARG A 34 22.83 1.87 -7.13
N ARG A 35 23.17 0.81 -6.38
CA ARG A 35 24.38 -0.01 -6.59
C ARG A 35 24.09 -1.43 -7.10
N ALA A 36 22.83 -1.79 -7.34
CA ALA A 36 22.46 -3.14 -7.76
C ALA A 36 22.80 -3.37 -9.25
N PRO A 37 23.59 -4.42 -9.60
CA PRO A 37 23.77 -4.83 -10.99
C PRO A 37 22.47 -5.48 -11.54
N PRO A 38 22.25 -5.48 -12.87
CA PRO A 38 21.02 -6.00 -13.47
C PRO A 38 20.85 -7.51 -13.17
N CYS A 39 19.71 -7.85 -12.58
CA CYS A 39 19.33 -9.22 -12.26
C CYS A 39 19.22 -10.10 -13.53
N ALA A 40 19.83 -11.29 -13.48
CA ALA A 40 19.72 -12.31 -14.52
C ALA A 40 18.28 -12.87 -14.62
N PRO A 41 17.85 -13.33 -15.81
CA PRO A 41 16.46 -13.78 -16.04
C PRO A 41 16.15 -15.09 -15.30
N CYS A 42 15.05 -15.08 -14.53
CA CYS A 42 14.47 -16.28 -13.91
C CYS A 42 13.98 -17.28 -14.95
N VAL A 43 14.55 -18.49 -14.94
CA VAL A 43 14.08 -19.63 -15.74
C VAL A 43 12.89 -20.27 -15.04
N LEU A 44 11.75 -20.31 -15.73
CA LEU A 44 10.49 -20.86 -15.23
C LEU A 44 10.50 -22.40 -15.37
N VAL A 45 10.57 -23.13 -14.25
CA VAL A 45 10.45 -24.60 -14.23
C VAL A 45 8.97 -25.00 -14.18
N ARG A 46 8.51 -25.70 -15.21
CA ARG A 46 7.11 -26.12 -15.39
C ARG A 46 6.83 -27.40 -14.58
N SER A 47 6.10 -27.29 -13.47
CA SER A 47 5.59 -28.43 -12.71
C SER A 47 4.34 -29.03 -13.37
N LYS A 48 4.34 -30.34 -13.64
CA LYS A 48 3.17 -31.09 -14.15
C LYS A 48 2.29 -31.53 -12.98
N ASN A 49 1.16 -30.85 -12.77
CA ASN A 49 0.17 -31.28 -11.79
C ASN A 49 -0.80 -32.31 -12.40
N ARG A 50 -0.96 -33.46 -11.74
CA ARG A 50 -1.76 -34.62 -12.19
C ARG A 50 -3.07 -34.62 -11.39
N TYR A 51 -4.21 -34.42 -12.04
CA TYR A 51 -5.53 -34.42 -11.41
C TYR A 51 -6.04 -35.86 -11.23
N LEU A 52 -6.54 -36.19 -10.05
CA LEU A 52 -7.30 -37.43 -9.77
C LEU A 52 -8.81 -37.13 -9.87
N PRO A 53 -9.64 -38.04 -10.43
CA PRO A 53 -11.08 -37.79 -10.59
C PRO A 53 -11.88 -38.16 -9.33
N THR A 54 -12.93 -37.39 -9.05
CA THR A 54 -13.95 -37.64 -8.02
C THR A 54 -15.08 -38.56 -8.53
N PRO A 55 -15.77 -39.32 -7.66
CA PRO A 55 -16.83 -40.24 -8.06
C PRO A 55 -18.20 -39.53 -8.26
N PRO A 56 -19.12 -40.11 -9.06
CA PRO A 56 -20.37 -39.46 -9.42
C PRO A 56 -21.46 -39.64 -8.35
N VAL A 57 -22.24 -38.58 -8.13
CA VAL A 57 -23.48 -38.60 -7.35
C VAL A 57 -24.64 -38.99 -8.28
N ILE A 58 -25.40 -40.02 -7.92
CA ILE A 58 -26.62 -40.44 -8.60
C ILE A 58 -27.76 -39.52 -8.14
N VAL A 59 -28.48 -38.90 -9.08
CA VAL A 59 -29.70 -38.12 -8.83
C VAL A 59 -30.87 -38.84 -9.49
N ASP A 60 -31.90 -39.13 -8.71
CA ASP A 60 -33.14 -39.78 -9.13
C ASP A 60 -33.91 -38.96 -10.18
N LYS A 61 -34.53 -39.69 -11.10
CA LYS A 61 -35.13 -39.16 -12.33
C LYS A 61 -36.61 -38.87 -12.12
N GLU A 62 -36.91 -37.71 -11.52
CA GLU A 62 -38.29 -37.22 -11.42
C GLU A 62 -38.63 -36.28 -12.60
N ASN A 63 -39.88 -36.32 -13.02
CA ASN A 63 -40.40 -36.00 -14.34
C ASN A 63 -40.18 -34.52 -14.76
N SER A 64 -39.07 -34.24 -15.46
CA SER A 64 -38.72 -32.90 -15.95
C SER A 64 -39.48 -32.55 -17.22
N MET A 65 -40.35 -31.55 -17.16
CA MET A 65 -40.88 -30.88 -18.36
C MET A 65 -39.72 -30.43 -19.24
N LYS A 66 -39.70 -30.89 -20.49
CA LYS A 66 -38.63 -30.55 -21.44
C LYS A 66 -38.65 -29.05 -21.66
N ARG A 67 -37.51 -28.38 -21.45
CA ARG A 67 -37.30 -26.93 -21.64
C ARG A 67 -37.88 -26.38 -22.96
N ARG A 68 -37.93 -27.22 -23.99
CA ARG A 68 -38.49 -26.90 -25.31
C ARG A 68 -40.01 -26.71 -25.31
N ASP A 69 -40.73 -27.39 -24.43
CA ASP A 69 -42.19 -27.34 -24.36
C ASP A 69 -42.66 -26.13 -23.53
N ALA A 70 -41.90 -25.74 -22.50
CA ALA A 70 -42.11 -24.48 -21.76
C ALA A 70 -41.83 -23.23 -22.62
N LEU A 71 -40.81 -23.27 -23.48
CA LEU A 71 -40.53 -22.16 -24.42
C LEU A 71 -41.61 -22.02 -25.50
N ARG A 72 -42.25 -23.13 -25.90
CA ARG A 72 -43.37 -23.09 -26.86
C ARG A 72 -44.66 -22.54 -26.25
N SER A 73 -44.94 -22.81 -24.96
CA SER A 73 -46.12 -22.23 -24.30
C SER A 73 -45.98 -20.72 -24.04
N MET A 74 -44.75 -20.21 -23.84
CA MET A 74 -44.51 -18.77 -23.73
C MET A 74 -44.70 -18.03 -25.07
N GLY A 75 -44.40 -18.67 -26.21
CA GLY A 75 -44.59 -18.06 -27.53
C GLY A 75 -46.05 -17.89 -27.96
N ALA A 76 -46.97 -18.70 -27.42
CA ALA A 76 -48.39 -18.64 -27.77
C ALA A 76 -49.17 -17.53 -27.05
N LEU A 77 -48.65 -16.97 -25.95
CA LEU A 77 -49.32 -15.88 -25.20
C LEU A 77 -49.06 -14.48 -25.78
N PHE A 78 -48.05 -14.29 -26.64
CA PHE A 78 -47.72 -12.97 -27.20
C PHE A 78 -48.38 -12.68 -28.56
N ALA A 79 -49.12 -13.63 -29.15
CA ALA A 79 -49.78 -13.42 -30.44
C ALA A 79 -51.14 -12.66 -30.35
N ALA A 80 -51.62 -12.34 -29.14
CA ALA A 80 -52.92 -11.68 -28.94
C ALA A 80 -52.86 -10.30 -28.23
N ALA A 81 -51.67 -9.81 -27.85
CA ALA A 81 -51.50 -8.46 -27.35
C ALA A 81 -50.83 -7.61 -28.43
N GLY A 82 -51.47 -6.51 -28.82
CA GLY A 82 -51.11 -5.69 -29.97
C GLY A 82 -49.63 -5.34 -30.06
N LEU A 83 -49.16 -5.16 -31.30
CA LEU A 83 -47.83 -4.66 -31.65
C LEU A 83 -47.51 -3.36 -30.88
N ALA A 84 -46.97 -3.49 -29.67
CA ALA A 84 -46.16 -2.45 -29.10
C ALA A 84 -44.96 -2.31 -30.02
N LYS A 85 -44.79 -1.15 -30.64
CA LYS A 85 -43.54 -0.80 -31.32
C LYS A 85 -42.43 -0.97 -30.29
N VAL A 86 -41.73 -2.10 -30.34
CA VAL A 86 -40.45 -2.26 -29.67
C VAL A 86 -39.50 -1.34 -30.41
N GLY A 87 -39.45 -0.08 -29.99
CA GLY A 87 -38.38 0.81 -30.35
C GLY A 87 -37.12 0.22 -29.75
N ALA A 88 -36.33 -0.48 -30.57
CA ALA A 88 -34.96 -0.79 -30.19
C ALA A 88 -34.26 0.54 -29.92
N VAL A 89 -34.06 0.87 -28.63
CA VAL A 89 -33.21 1.97 -28.24
C VAL A 89 -31.79 1.47 -28.49
N GLU A 90 -31.18 1.98 -29.56
CA GLU A 90 -29.75 1.81 -29.79
C GLU A 90 -29.02 2.44 -28.60
N LEU A 91 -28.49 1.62 -27.70
CA LEU A 91 -27.56 2.07 -26.67
C LEU A 91 -26.29 2.54 -27.36
N LYS A 92 -26.25 3.81 -27.74
CA LYS A 92 -25.01 4.52 -28.07
C LYS A 92 -24.28 4.82 -26.77
N SER A 93 -23.90 3.78 -26.04
CA SER A 93 -23.12 3.87 -24.80
C SER A 93 -21.62 3.87 -25.10
N VAL A 94 -21.19 4.72 -26.03
CA VAL A 94 -19.95 5.44 -25.79
C VAL A 94 -20.42 6.77 -25.23
N PRO A 95 -20.09 7.12 -23.97
CA PRO A 95 -20.44 8.42 -23.43
C PRO A 95 -20.02 9.49 -24.46
N PRO A 96 -20.96 10.33 -24.97
CA PRO A 96 -20.63 11.33 -25.98
C PRO A 96 -19.67 12.40 -25.47
N ALA A 97 -19.41 12.41 -24.16
CA ALA A 97 -18.42 13.24 -23.50
C ALA A 97 -17.21 12.38 -23.04
N THR A 98 -16.36 11.98 -23.98
CA THR A 98 -14.92 11.83 -23.69
C THR A 98 -14.22 13.19 -23.74
N GLY A 99 -14.97 14.29 -23.76
CA GLY A 99 -14.42 15.62 -23.59
C GLY A 99 -13.82 15.71 -22.19
N LEU A 100 -12.51 15.97 -22.11
CA LEU A 100 -11.85 16.35 -20.87
C LEU A 100 -12.49 17.64 -20.37
N THR A 101 -13.52 17.54 -19.53
CA THR A 101 -14.02 18.70 -18.80
C THR A 101 -13.01 19.04 -17.71
N ARG A 102 -12.93 20.32 -17.32
CA ARG A 102 -12.01 20.76 -16.25
C ARG A 102 -12.24 20.02 -14.93
N GLU A 103 -13.47 19.53 -14.73
CA GLU A 103 -13.90 18.71 -13.60
C GLU A 103 -13.28 17.30 -13.58
N MET A 104 -12.84 16.79 -14.73
CA MET A 104 -12.17 15.49 -14.87
C MET A 104 -10.67 15.56 -14.65
N LEU A 105 -10.08 16.76 -14.62
CA LEU A 105 -8.67 16.94 -14.29
C LEU A 105 -8.46 16.75 -12.78
N PRO A 106 -7.37 16.08 -12.36
CA PRO A 106 -7.06 15.95 -10.95
C PRO A 106 -6.89 17.35 -10.34
N SER A 107 -7.63 17.63 -9.28
CA SER A 107 -7.48 18.88 -8.53
C SER A 107 -6.28 18.77 -7.60
N PRO A 108 -5.34 19.73 -7.63
CA PRO A 108 -4.25 19.77 -6.67
C PRO A 108 -4.77 19.78 -5.23
N VAL A 109 -4.18 18.96 -4.36
CA VAL A 109 -4.34 19.10 -2.92
C VAL A 109 -3.59 20.37 -2.50
N MET A 110 -4.33 21.38 -2.06
CA MET A 110 -3.77 22.67 -1.62
C MET A 110 -2.73 22.47 -0.50
N SER A 111 -1.60 23.17 -0.59
CA SER A 111 -0.56 23.19 0.46
C SER A 111 -1.15 23.60 1.80
N GLY A 112 -0.90 22.80 2.84
CA GLY A 112 -1.40 22.99 4.21
C GLY A 112 -2.24 21.82 4.73
N GLY A 113 -2.71 20.94 3.84
CA GLY A 113 -3.66 19.88 4.19
C GLY A 113 -5.01 20.46 4.62
N GLN A 114 -6.11 19.78 4.37
CA GLN A 114 -7.38 20.29 4.89
C GLN A 114 -7.54 20.00 6.40
N GLY A 115 -6.68 19.14 6.98
CA GLY A 115 -6.79 18.75 8.39
C GLY A 115 -8.17 18.16 8.69
N ASN A 116 -8.76 17.51 7.68
CA ASN A 116 -10.17 17.14 7.70
C ASN A 116 -10.39 15.88 8.53
N VAL A 117 -9.49 14.91 8.39
CA VAL A 117 -9.60 13.59 9.01
C VAL A 117 -8.73 13.51 10.25
N PHE A 118 -7.44 13.81 10.12
CA PHE A 118 -6.49 13.70 11.23
C PHE A 118 -6.39 15.02 11.99
N LYS A 119 -6.83 15.01 13.25
CA LYS A 119 -6.82 16.18 14.15
C LYS A 119 -6.14 15.86 15.48
N GLY A 120 -5.63 16.90 16.13
CA GLY A 120 -5.07 16.83 17.49
C GLY A 120 -4.05 15.70 17.66
N GLN A 121 -4.29 14.86 18.67
CA GLN A 121 -3.39 13.75 19.02
C GLN A 121 -3.19 12.75 17.88
N THR A 122 -4.24 12.44 17.11
CA THR A 122 -4.15 11.49 16.00
C THR A 122 -3.19 11.97 14.92
N ARG A 123 -3.24 13.27 14.59
CA ARG A 123 -2.29 13.88 13.64
C ARG A 123 -0.87 13.85 14.20
N ALA A 124 -0.69 14.18 15.48
CA ALA A 124 0.62 14.14 16.13
C ALA A 124 1.22 12.73 16.13
N THR A 125 0.43 11.70 16.43
CA THR A 125 0.86 10.29 16.36
C THR A 125 1.24 9.91 14.93
N LEU A 126 0.42 10.24 13.93
CA LEU A 126 0.73 9.96 12.53
C LEU A 126 2.03 10.63 12.08
N THR A 127 2.21 11.92 12.40
CA THR A 127 3.43 12.68 12.11
C THR A 127 4.64 11.99 12.73
N ALA A 128 4.57 11.64 14.02
CA ALA A 128 5.67 10.98 14.71
C ALA A 128 6.01 9.61 14.08
N VAL A 129 5.00 8.80 13.74
CA VAL A 129 5.22 7.52 13.04
C VAL A 129 5.93 7.76 11.70
N PHE A 130 5.42 8.69 10.90
CA PHE A 130 5.96 8.98 9.57
C PHE A 130 7.40 9.49 9.63
N ASP A 131 7.72 10.38 10.56
CA ASP A 131 9.07 10.93 10.72
C ASP A 131 10.05 9.91 11.33
N ARG A 132 9.57 8.87 12.03
CA ARG A 132 10.41 7.72 12.38
C ARG A 132 10.70 6.82 11.18
N LEU A 133 9.75 6.66 10.25
CA LEU A 133 9.91 5.84 9.05
C LEU A 133 10.79 6.52 7.99
N ILE A 134 10.61 7.82 7.78
CA ILE A 134 11.44 8.66 6.91
C ILE A 134 11.83 9.93 7.70
N PRO A 135 12.97 9.90 8.41
CA PRO A 135 13.44 11.04 9.19
C PRO A 135 14.05 12.13 8.29
N HIS A 136 14.16 13.34 8.84
CA HIS A 136 15.01 14.37 8.25
C HIS A 136 16.48 13.92 8.36
N ASP A 137 17.20 13.91 7.24
CA ASP A 137 18.62 13.59 7.18
C ASP A 137 19.35 14.44 6.12
N GLU A 138 20.60 14.10 5.82
CA GLU A 138 21.40 14.82 4.82
C GLU A 138 20.87 14.66 3.39
N LEU A 139 20.04 13.64 3.13
CA LEU A 139 19.52 13.31 1.81
C LEU A 139 18.20 14.03 1.51
N GLY A 140 17.47 14.44 2.53
CA GLY A 140 16.22 15.15 2.32
C GLY A 140 15.41 15.45 3.58
N PRO A 141 14.27 16.12 3.38
CA PRO A 141 13.33 16.42 4.44
C PRO A 141 12.69 15.14 5.00
N SER A 142 12.20 15.22 6.23
CA SER A 142 11.35 14.19 6.83
C SER A 142 10.04 13.98 6.06
N ALA A 143 9.36 12.87 6.32
CA ALA A 143 8.05 12.58 5.73
C ALA A 143 7.03 13.71 5.96
N SER A 144 6.98 14.28 7.16
CA SER A 144 6.04 15.35 7.48
C SER A 144 6.36 16.65 6.74
N GLU A 145 7.64 17.03 6.65
CA GLU A 145 8.11 18.18 5.86
C GLU A 145 7.82 18.02 4.36
N ALA A 146 7.98 16.79 3.85
CA ALA A 146 7.62 16.41 2.48
C ALA A 146 6.09 16.33 2.24
N GLY A 147 5.24 16.57 3.25
CA GLY A 147 3.78 16.61 3.10
C GLY A 147 3.09 15.25 3.14
N CYS A 148 3.76 14.17 3.54
CA CYS A 148 3.17 12.83 3.55
C CYS A 148 1.93 12.72 4.45
N VAL A 149 1.89 13.49 5.55
CA VAL A 149 0.72 13.55 6.45
C VAL A 149 -0.47 14.18 5.73
N ASP A 150 -0.24 15.23 4.95
CA ASP A 150 -1.29 15.94 4.20
C ASP A 150 -1.80 15.09 3.04
N PHE A 151 -0.90 14.36 2.37
CA PHE A 151 -1.25 13.34 1.39
C PHE A 151 -2.22 12.31 1.98
N LEU A 152 -1.86 11.71 3.12
CA LEU A 152 -2.72 10.69 3.71
C LEU A 152 -4.06 11.27 4.20
N ASP A 153 -4.06 12.48 4.77
CA ASP A 153 -5.29 13.18 5.17
C ASP A 153 -6.24 13.35 3.98
N ALA A 154 -5.73 13.80 2.83
CA ALA A 154 -6.49 13.97 1.61
C ALA A 154 -7.04 12.63 1.07
N GLN A 155 -6.21 11.58 1.08
CA GLN A 155 -6.62 10.24 0.66
C GLN A 155 -7.73 9.68 1.56
N MET A 156 -7.63 9.90 2.88
CA MET A 156 -8.67 9.50 3.82
C MET A 156 -9.94 10.34 3.69
N ASN A 157 -9.86 11.59 3.21
CA ASN A 157 -11.02 12.43 2.99
C ASN A 157 -11.76 12.12 1.66
N GLY A 158 -11.22 11.24 0.83
CA GLY A 158 -11.81 10.87 -0.47
C GLY A 158 -12.53 9.51 -0.50
N PRO A 159 -12.97 9.08 -1.70
CA PRO A 159 -13.57 7.76 -1.94
C PRO A 159 -12.72 6.58 -1.47
N TYR A 160 -11.39 6.71 -1.53
CA TYR A 160 -10.44 5.71 -1.02
C TYR A 160 -10.61 5.52 0.49
N GLY A 161 -10.62 6.61 1.26
CA GLY A 161 -10.88 6.59 2.70
C GLY A 161 -12.24 5.98 3.06
N GLU A 162 -13.27 6.27 2.27
CA GLU A 162 -14.62 5.68 2.40
C GLU A 162 -14.70 4.23 1.93
N SER A 163 -13.66 3.74 1.25
CA SER A 163 -13.61 2.39 0.69
C SER A 163 -14.80 2.09 -0.23
N LYS A 164 -15.21 3.08 -1.04
CA LYS A 164 -16.40 2.97 -1.91
C LYS A 164 -16.36 1.79 -2.89
N ASP A 165 -15.16 1.39 -3.28
CA ASP A 165 -14.92 0.32 -4.25
C ASP A 165 -14.75 -1.06 -3.59
N LEU A 166 -14.80 -1.13 -2.24
CA LEU A 166 -14.63 -2.37 -1.49
C LEU A 166 -15.96 -2.87 -0.95
N TYR A 167 -16.16 -4.19 -1.01
CA TYR A 167 -17.21 -4.87 -0.27
C TYR A 167 -16.77 -5.04 1.19
N LEU A 168 -17.45 -4.35 2.11
CA LEU A 168 -17.12 -4.34 3.54
C LEU A 168 -18.16 -5.02 4.44
N ASP A 169 -19.21 -5.58 3.85
CA ASP A 169 -20.20 -6.32 4.62
C ASP A 169 -19.63 -7.66 5.10
N GLN A 170 -20.18 -8.13 6.21
CA GLN A 170 -19.85 -9.45 6.71
C GLN A 170 -20.26 -10.53 5.72
N PRO A 171 -19.55 -11.68 5.69
CA PRO A 171 -19.99 -12.84 4.91
C PRO A 171 -21.44 -13.21 5.23
N LEU A 172 -22.18 -13.66 4.21
CA LEU A 172 -23.59 -14.02 4.35
C LEU A 172 -23.78 -15.22 5.30
N ARG A 173 -22.75 -16.05 5.43
CA ARG A 173 -22.71 -17.17 6.37
C ARG A 173 -21.47 -17.10 7.25
N ALA A 174 -21.62 -17.48 8.53
CA ALA A 174 -20.54 -17.40 9.51
C ALA A 174 -19.31 -18.28 9.17
N ASP A 175 -19.52 -19.40 8.47
CA ASP A 175 -18.48 -20.34 8.04
C ASP A 175 -17.67 -19.88 6.81
N GLU A 176 -18.19 -18.93 6.02
CA GLU A 176 -17.52 -18.41 4.83
C GLU A 176 -16.24 -17.63 5.16
N SER A 177 -16.19 -16.98 6.32
CA SER A 177 -15.01 -16.23 6.77
C SER A 177 -13.72 -17.07 6.81
N GLN A 178 -13.85 -18.36 7.15
CA GLN A 178 -12.74 -19.31 7.20
C GLN A 178 -12.27 -19.75 5.82
N LEU A 179 -13.18 -19.76 4.84
CA LEU A 179 -12.90 -20.13 3.45
C LEU A 179 -12.30 -18.96 2.65
N MET A 180 -12.79 -17.74 2.91
CA MET A 180 -12.40 -16.53 2.19
C MET A 180 -11.08 -15.93 2.70
N GLY A 181 -10.56 -16.45 3.82
CA GLY A 181 -9.27 -16.02 4.38
C GLY A 181 -9.21 -14.51 4.60
N LEU A 182 -10.28 -13.92 5.14
CA LEU A 182 -10.44 -12.47 5.26
C LEU A 182 -9.20 -11.84 5.93
N THR A 183 -8.33 -11.29 5.09
CA THR A 183 -7.08 -10.64 5.51
C THR A 183 -7.26 -9.13 5.63
N ILE A 184 -8.38 -8.61 5.11
CA ILE A 184 -8.73 -7.19 5.13
C ILE A 184 -9.68 -6.89 6.29
N SER A 185 -9.47 -5.77 6.97
CA SER A 185 -10.41 -5.26 7.97
C SER A 185 -11.70 -4.85 7.26
N LEU A 186 -12.84 -5.14 7.89
CA LEU A 186 -14.17 -4.73 7.39
C LEU A 186 -14.47 -3.25 7.67
N ARG A 187 -13.56 -2.54 8.36
CA ARG A 187 -13.66 -1.10 8.52
C ARG A 187 -13.38 -0.40 7.19
N THR A 188 -13.99 0.77 7.01
CA THR A 188 -13.54 1.70 5.98
C THR A 188 -12.06 2.02 6.18
N ARG A 189 -11.37 2.38 5.11
CA ARG A 189 -9.94 2.67 5.17
C ARG A 189 -9.64 3.80 6.15
N ARG A 190 -10.51 4.81 6.19
CA ARG A 190 -10.46 5.94 7.13
C ARG A 190 -10.58 5.44 8.57
N ASP A 191 -11.62 4.68 8.88
CA ASP A 191 -11.88 4.21 10.25
C ASP A 191 -10.81 3.25 10.75
N TYR A 192 -10.31 2.38 9.87
CA TYR A 192 -9.17 1.51 10.18
C TYR A 192 -7.94 2.32 10.57
N THR A 193 -7.62 3.37 9.80
CA THR A 193 -6.43 4.19 10.04
C THR A 193 -6.56 4.97 11.34
N LEU A 194 -7.72 5.58 11.60
CA LEU A 194 -7.99 6.28 12.86
C LEU A 194 -7.88 5.35 14.06
N ALA A 195 -8.53 4.18 14.02
CA ALA A 195 -8.48 3.20 15.09
C ALA A 195 -7.06 2.66 15.33
N GLY A 196 -6.29 2.43 14.25
CA GLY A 196 -4.90 2.00 14.34
C GLY A 196 -4.00 3.05 14.99
N LEU A 197 -4.14 4.32 14.63
CA LEU A 197 -3.36 5.41 15.25
C LEU A 197 -3.73 5.62 16.73
N GLU A 198 -5.02 5.53 17.06
CA GLU A 198 -5.49 5.57 18.45
C GLU A 198 -4.93 4.40 19.25
N PHE A 199 -4.88 3.20 18.66
CA PHE A 199 -4.28 2.03 19.27
C PHE A 199 -2.79 2.24 19.58
N ILE A 200 -2.03 2.81 18.66
CA ILE A 200 -0.60 3.14 18.87
C ILE A 200 -0.44 4.11 20.04
N ASP A 201 -1.23 5.19 20.09
CA ASP A 201 -1.16 6.17 21.18
C ASP A 201 -1.55 5.55 22.53
N ARG A 202 -2.61 4.74 22.55
CA ARG A 202 -3.06 4.02 23.76
C ARG A 202 -2.00 3.04 24.26
N HIS A 203 -1.35 2.31 23.35
CA HIS A 203 -0.29 1.37 23.70
C HIS A 203 0.92 2.11 24.29
N ALA A 204 1.31 3.24 23.70
CA ALA A 204 2.35 4.11 24.23
C ALA A 204 2.03 4.60 25.65
N ARG A 205 0.81 5.09 25.88
CA ARG A 205 0.37 5.55 27.21
C ARG A 205 0.36 4.43 28.23
N ALA A 206 -0.12 3.24 27.86
CA ALA A 206 -0.14 2.08 28.75
C ALA A 206 1.27 1.62 29.16
N ARG A 207 2.24 1.67 28.24
CA ARG A 207 3.60 1.18 28.46
C ARG A 207 4.55 2.22 29.08
N HIS A 208 4.35 3.49 28.74
CA HIS A 208 5.31 4.57 29.03
C HIS A 208 4.68 5.79 29.70
N SER A 209 3.37 5.78 29.98
CA SER A 209 2.62 6.88 30.62
C SER A 209 2.68 8.21 29.86
N LYS A 210 3.00 8.18 28.56
CA LYS A 210 3.09 9.34 27.67
C LYS A 210 2.40 9.04 26.35
N ALA A 211 1.97 10.10 25.65
CA ALA A 211 1.46 9.96 24.29
C ALA A 211 2.57 9.44 23.35
N PHE A 212 2.21 8.76 22.26
CA PHE A 212 3.22 8.20 21.35
C PHE A 212 4.16 9.29 20.79
N ALA A 213 3.59 10.44 20.40
CA ALA A 213 4.34 11.57 19.87
C ALA A 213 5.27 12.25 20.90
N GLU A 214 5.11 11.96 22.19
CA GLU A 214 5.91 12.51 23.29
C GLU A 214 7.02 11.56 23.77
N LEU A 215 7.10 10.36 23.18
CA LEU A 215 8.11 9.37 23.51
C LEU A 215 9.49 9.78 22.99
N GLY A 216 10.55 9.25 23.62
CA GLY A 216 11.89 9.33 23.05
C GLY A 216 12.00 8.45 21.80
N GLY A 217 12.93 8.78 20.89
CA GLY A 217 13.10 8.05 19.62
C GLY A 217 13.26 6.53 19.78
N GLU A 218 14.05 6.07 20.76
CA GLU A 218 14.23 4.64 21.03
C GLU A 218 12.94 3.95 21.53
N GLN A 219 12.10 4.66 22.28
CA GLN A 219 10.82 4.14 22.75
C GLN A 219 9.82 4.04 21.60
N MET A 220 9.77 5.06 20.73
CA MET A 220 8.99 5.00 19.49
C MET A 220 9.42 3.81 18.62
N ASP A 221 10.74 3.62 18.44
CA ASP A 221 11.28 2.52 17.64
C ASP A 221 10.92 1.15 18.21
N THR A 222 10.92 1.01 19.52
CA THR A 222 10.51 -0.23 20.19
C THR A 222 9.05 -0.54 19.89
N VAL A 223 8.16 0.44 20.02
CA VAL A 223 6.73 0.28 19.72
C VAL A 223 6.51 -0.05 18.24
N LEU A 224 7.19 0.64 17.34
CA LEU A 224 7.10 0.38 15.89
C LEU A 224 7.62 -1.01 15.52
N SER A 225 8.72 -1.45 16.14
CA SER A 225 9.28 -2.79 15.94
C SER A 225 8.34 -3.89 16.45
N ASP A 226 7.64 -3.65 17.57
CA ASP A 226 6.65 -4.58 18.10
C ASP A 226 5.39 -4.65 17.22
N LEU A 227 5.01 -3.55 16.56
CA LEU A 227 3.98 -3.56 15.52
C LEU A 227 4.42 -4.36 14.30
N GLU A 228 5.61 -4.07 13.77
CA GLU A 228 6.19 -4.76 12.61
C GLU A 228 6.28 -6.27 12.84
N ALA A 229 6.76 -6.69 14.01
CA ALA A 229 6.90 -8.08 14.40
C ALA A 229 5.55 -8.80 14.67
N GLY A 230 4.42 -8.09 14.60
CA GLY A 230 3.11 -8.67 14.82
C GLY A 230 2.83 -9.07 16.28
N LYS A 231 3.58 -8.52 17.25
CA LYS A 231 3.48 -8.88 18.67
C LYS A 231 2.29 -8.25 19.36
N LEU A 232 1.81 -7.14 18.82
CA LEU A 232 0.67 -6.41 19.34
C LEU A 232 -0.62 -6.93 18.70
N ASP A 233 -1.68 -7.05 19.47
CA ASP A 233 -2.98 -7.49 18.98
C ASP A 233 -4.01 -6.39 19.24
N TRP A 234 -4.72 -6.00 18.18
CA TRP A 234 -5.80 -5.01 18.24
C TRP A 234 -7.04 -5.37 17.39
N GLU A 235 -6.90 -6.28 16.42
CA GLU A 235 -7.99 -6.86 15.61
C GLU A 235 -7.72 -8.35 15.30
N GLY A 236 -7.13 -9.07 16.25
CA GLY A 236 -6.69 -10.44 16.10
C GLY A 236 -5.25 -10.58 15.63
N LYS A 237 -4.80 -11.83 15.60
CA LYS A 237 -3.41 -12.20 15.31
C LYS A 237 -2.91 -11.60 13.97
N GLY A 238 -1.78 -10.90 14.04
CA GLY A 238 -1.14 -10.26 12.88
C GLY A 238 -1.72 -8.90 12.49
N SER A 239 -2.72 -8.37 13.22
CA SER A 239 -3.33 -7.08 12.90
C SER A 239 -2.36 -5.90 13.02
N SER A 240 -1.40 -5.97 13.95
CA SER A 240 -0.40 -4.92 14.14
C SER A 240 0.62 -4.84 13.00
N ASN A 241 1.09 -5.98 12.51
CA ASN A 241 1.99 -6.04 11.36
C ASN A 241 1.32 -5.45 10.11
N ARG A 242 0.05 -5.81 9.85
CA ARG A 242 -0.72 -5.21 8.74
C ARG A 242 -0.88 -3.70 8.86
N LEU A 243 -1.09 -3.20 10.07
CA LEU A 243 -1.16 -1.76 10.33
C LEU A 243 0.18 -1.07 10.05
N PHE A 244 1.29 -1.67 10.50
CA PHE A 244 2.63 -1.17 10.22
C PHE A 244 2.94 -1.15 8.72
N GLU A 245 2.68 -2.25 8.02
CA GLU A 245 2.88 -2.35 6.56
C GLU A 245 2.05 -1.33 5.80
N PHE A 246 0.80 -1.11 6.23
CA PHE A 246 -0.06 -0.08 5.66
C PHE A 246 0.54 1.32 5.85
N LEU A 247 0.93 1.69 7.07
CA LEU A 247 1.54 3.01 7.34
C LEU A 247 2.86 3.20 6.57
N LEU A 248 3.67 2.15 6.46
CA LEU A 248 4.90 2.14 5.67
C LEU A 248 4.63 2.32 4.18
N MET A 249 3.59 1.67 3.65
CA MET A 249 3.19 1.86 2.24
C MET A 249 2.70 3.30 2.02
N SER A 250 1.82 3.79 2.89
CA SER A 250 1.24 5.13 2.78
C SER A 250 2.29 6.24 2.85
N VAL A 251 3.30 6.13 3.73
CA VAL A 251 4.37 7.14 3.77
C VAL A 251 5.25 7.09 2.52
N ARG A 252 5.52 5.91 1.96
CA ARG A 252 6.26 5.76 0.70
C ARG A 252 5.49 6.35 -0.47
N GLU A 253 4.19 6.06 -0.56
CA GLU A 253 3.31 6.65 -1.56
C GLU A 253 3.32 8.17 -1.42
N GLY A 254 3.11 8.71 -0.22
CA GLY A 254 3.15 10.15 0.01
C GLY A 254 4.50 10.79 -0.31
N TYR A 255 5.62 10.10 -0.11
CA TYR A 255 6.95 10.65 -0.35
C TYR A 255 7.37 10.61 -1.82
N PHE A 256 6.83 9.67 -2.61
CA PHE A 256 7.23 9.45 -4.02
C PHE A 256 6.13 9.69 -5.05
N SER A 257 4.90 9.99 -4.62
CA SER A 257 3.80 10.36 -5.53
C SER A 257 4.06 11.70 -6.22
N ASP A 258 3.23 12.01 -7.21
CA ASP A 258 3.20 13.36 -7.76
C ASP A 258 2.83 14.39 -6.65
N PRO A 259 3.52 15.53 -6.56
CA PRO A 259 3.22 16.56 -5.56
C PRO A 259 1.79 17.11 -5.63
N LEU A 260 1.11 16.96 -6.77
CA LEU A 260 -0.30 17.30 -6.95
C LEU A 260 -1.20 16.69 -5.88
N TYR A 261 -0.85 15.52 -5.34
CA TYR A 261 -1.63 14.82 -4.32
C TYR A 261 -1.33 15.28 -2.89
N GLY A 262 -0.52 16.32 -2.70
CA GLY A 262 -0.21 16.93 -1.40
C GLY A 262 1.02 16.37 -0.69
N GLY A 263 1.50 15.22 -1.14
CA GLY A 263 2.78 14.62 -0.72
C GLY A 263 3.95 15.13 -1.56
N ASN A 264 5.13 14.53 -1.39
CA ASN A 264 6.35 14.78 -2.16
C ASN A 264 6.60 16.28 -2.43
N ARG A 265 6.37 17.12 -1.41
CA ARG A 265 6.43 18.57 -1.51
C ARG A 265 7.82 19.01 -1.99
N GLY A 266 7.85 19.93 -2.95
CA GLY A 266 9.09 20.36 -3.58
C GLY A 266 9.79 19.25 -4.38
N MET A 267 9.08 18.15 -4.68
CA MET A 267 9.59 16.97 -5.38
C MET A 267 10.76 16.32 -4.64
N ALA A 268 10.73 16.35 -3.31
CA ALA A 268 11.80 15.85 -2.43
C ALA A 268 12.20 14.40 -2.75
N GLY A 269 11.23 13.48 -2.80
CA GLY A 269 11.47 12.07 -3.13
C GLY A 269 11.97 11.89 -4.56
N TRP A 270 11.47 12.68 -5.51
CA TRP A 270 11.93 12.62 -6.91
C TRP A 270 13.36 13.11 -7.07
N LYS A 271 13.72 14.24 -6.44
CA LYS A 271 15.10 14.74 -6.37
C LYS A 271 16.01 13.70 -5.71
N LEU A 272 15.54 13.07 -4.64
CA LEU A 272 16.27 12.03 -3.91
C LEU A 272 16.62 10.83 -4.79
N VAL A 273 15.73 10.37 -5.68
CA VAL A 273 16.01 9.22 -6.56
C VAL A 273 16.53 9.62 -7.95
N GLY A 274 16.58 10.92 -8.24
CA GLY A 274 16.93 11.43 -9.57
C GLY A 274 15.83 11.20 -10.61
N PHE A 275 14.56 11.11 -10.18
CA PHE A 275 13.43 10.96 -11.09
C PHE A 275 13.04 12.33 -11.65
N PRO A 276 13.10 12.55 -12.98
CA PRO A 276 12.87 13.84 -13.59
C PRO A 276 11.37 14.20 -13.77
N GLY A 277 10.47 13.43 -13.16
CA GLY A 277 9.04 13.73 -13.05
C GLY A 277 8.20 13.24 -14.23
N ALA A 278 6.98 13.77 -14.35
CA ALA A 278 6.00 13.42 -15.37
C ALA A 278 6.27 14.13 -16.70
N ARG A 279 7.49 13.99 -17.25
CA ARG A 279 7.85 14.58 -18.54
C ARG A 279 7.13 13.88 -19.68
N TYR A 280 6.66 14.69 -20.63
CA TYR A 280 5.96 14.21 -21.81
C TYR A 280 6.82 13.31 -22.71
N ASP A 281 8.12 13.63 -22.85
CA ASP A 281 8.99 12.96 -23.80
C ASP A 281 10.39 12.67 -23.22
N TYR A 282 10.80 11.40 -23.31
CA TYR A 282 12.11 10.91 -22.92
C TYR A 282 12.97 10.46 -24.11
N ARG A 283 12.52 10.62 -25.36
CA ARG A 283 13.20 10.10 -26.56
C ARG A 283 14.65 10.56 -26.69
N GLN A 284 14.95 11.80 -26.29
CA GLN A 284 16.30 12.36 -26.32
C GLN A 284 17.25 11.71 -25.29
N TYR A 285 16.74 10.95 -24.33
CA TYR A 285 17.50 10.36 -23.22
C TYR A 285 17.51 8.83 -23.24
N ILE A 286 16.91 8.18 -24.25
CA ILE A 286 16.76 6.71 -24.32
C ILE A 286 18.12 5.98 -24.23
N ASP A 287 19.16 6.55 -24.84
CA ASP A 287 20.50 5.97 -24.87
C ASP A 287 21.30 6.26 -23.58
N ARG A 288 20.78 7.11 -22.69
CA ARG A 288 21.46 7.58 -21.46
C ARG A 288 20.95 6.86 -20.19
N ARG A 289 20.76 5.54 -20.27
CA ARG A 289 20.28 4.75 -19.11
C ARG A 289 21.32 4.71 -17.99
N GLY A 290 20.85 4.82 -16.74
CA GLY A 290 21.70 4.77 -15.54
C GLY A 290 22.57 6.01 -15.32
N GLN A 291 22.41 7.05 -16.15
CA GLN A 291 23.11 8.32 -15.99
C GLN A 291 22.22 9.33 -15.27
N ASP A 292 22.84 10.23 -14.50
CA ASP A 292 22.15 11.44 -14.07
C ASP A 292 21.92 12.33 -15.29
N LEU A 293 20.65 12.62 -15.57
CA LEU A 293 20.26 13.45 -16.69
C LEU A 293 20.34 14.95 -16.37
N GLY A 294 20.49 15.32 -15.09
CA GLY A 294 20.54 16.72 -14.64
C GLY A 294 19.24 17.48 -14.91
N LEU A 295 18.12 16.77 -15.03
CA LEU A 295 16.81 17.34 -15.36
C LEU A 295 16.06 17.71 -14.09
N GLU A 296 15.54 18.93 -14.04
CA GLU A 296 14.66 19.35 -12.95
C GLU A 296 13.37 18.52 -12.94
N PRO A 297 12.92 17.99 -11.81
CA PRO A 297 11.66 17.25 -11.78
C PRO A 297 10.47 18.16 -12.10
N ILE A 298 9.49 17.63 -12.85
CA ILE A 298 8.23 18.34 -13.13
C ILE A 298 7.02 17.50 -12.77
N SER A 299 6.04 18.13 -12.12
CA SER A 299 4.73 17.56 -11.80
C SER A 299 3.84 17.43 -13.05
N LEU A 300 2.83 16.56 -13.00
CA LEU A 300 1.79 16.44 -14.03
C LEU A 300 1.10 17.77 -14.32
N ILE A 301 0.82 18.53 -13.27
CA ILE A 301 0.30 19.90 -13.34
C ILE A 301 1.24 20.78 -12.52
N PRO A 302 1.74 21.90 -13.06
CA PRO A 302 2.59 22.82 -12.29
C PRO A 302 1.88 23.24 -10.99
N VAL A 303 2.43 22.81 -9.86
CA VAL A 303 2.00 23.26 -8.53
C VAL A 303 2.83 24.49 -8.19
N SER A 304 2.16 25.64 -8.06
CA SER A 304 2.74 26.94 -7.70
C SER A 304 3.10 27.02 -6.22
#